data_AF-A0A7C3RFW4-F1
#
_entry.id   AF-A0A7C3RFW4-F1
#
_cell.length_a   1.000
_cell.length_b   1.000
_cell.length_c   1.000
_cell.angle_alpha   90.00
_cell.angle_beta   90.00
_cell.angle_gamma   90.00
#
_symmetry.space_group_name_H-M   'P 1'
#
loop_
_entity.id
_entity.type
_entity.pdbx_description
1 polymer ?
#
loop_
_entity_poly.entity_id
_entity_poly.type
_entity_poly.pdbx_seq_one_letter_code
_entity_poly.pdbx_strand_id
1 'polypeptide(L)'
;SNFKSFFFGQLSAVVEPIAGILGALAVSIFKSILPFALSFAAGAMIFVVIEELIPESQSSGNTDISTISAILGFVIMMLLDISFS
;
A
#
# COMPACT_ATOMS: atom_id res chain seq x y z
N SER A 1 -19.66 -2.79 -16.80
CA SER A 1 -19.75 -1.33 -17.00
C SER A 1 -18.52 -0.69 -16.40
N ASN A 2 -17.52 -0.38 -17.24
CA ASN A 2 -16.17 0.04 -16.81
C ASN A 2 -16.15 1.39 -16.08
N PHE A 3 -17.17 2.24 -16.27
CA PHE A 3 -17.28 3.52 -15.56
C PHE A 3 -17.67 3.36 -14.09
N LYS A 4 -18.41 2.30 -13.72
CA LYS A 4 -18.80 2.07 -12.32
C LYS A 4 -17.60 1.61 -11.49
N SER A 5 -16.79 0.68 -11.99
CA SER A 5 -15.56 0.24 -11.31
C SER A 5 -14.55 1.38 -11.16
N PHE A 6 -14.45 2.24 -12.17
CA PHE A 6 -13.59 3.43 -12.10
C PHE A 6 -14.07 4.48 -11.08
N PHE A 7 -15.39 4.67 -10.94
CA PHE A 7 -15.97 5.57 -9.94
C PHE A 7 -15.80 5.05 -8.51
N PHE A 8 -15.99 3.74 -8.31
CA PHE A 8 -15.75 3.11 -7.01
C PHE A 8 -14.27 3.11 -6.60
N GLY A 9 -13.34 2.88 -7.53
CA GLY A 9 -11.90 2.98 -7.27
C GLY A 9 -11.47 4.38 -6.83
N GLN A 10 -11.95 5.42 -7.53
CA GLN A 10 -11.68 6.81 -7.16
C GLN A 10 -12.28 7.17 -5.80
N LEU A 11 -13.52 6.74 -5.50
CA LEU A 11 -14.14 6.98 -4.20
C LEU A 11 -13.32 6.38 -3.06
N SER A 12 -12.73 5.19 -3.26
CA SER A 12 -11.80 4.63 -2.26
C SER A 12 -10.52 5.45 -2.17
N ALA A 13 -9.95 5.92 -3.28
CA ALA A 13 -8.73 6.73 -3.27
C ALA A 13 -8.90 8.08 -2.53
N VAL A 14 -10.09 8.65 -2.50
CA VAL A 14 -10.37 9.91 -1.76
C VAL A 14 -10.20 9.74 -0.24
N VAL A 15 -10.29 8.52 0.28
CA VAL A 15 -10.10 8.28 1.72
C VAL A 15 -8.64 8.49 2.17
N GLU A 16 -7.68 8.28 1.27
CA GLU A 16 -6.25 8.35 1.59
C GLU A 16 -5.78 9.78 1.93
N PRO A 17 -6.10 10.84 1.15
CA PRO A 17 -5.75 12.21 1.52
C PRO A 17 -6.33 12.65 2.87
N ILE A 18 -7.58 12.26 3.15
CA ILE A 18 -8.27 12.65 4.38
C ILE A 18 -7.59 12.00 5.59
N ALA A 19 -7.33 10.69 5.51
CA ALA A 19 -6.60 9.96 6.54
C ALA A 19 -5.15 10.46 6.69
N GLY A 20 -4.49 10.81 5.57
CA GLY A 20 -3.13 11.35 5.56
C GLY A 20 -3.01 12.69 6.28
N ILE A 21 -3.94 13.61 6.07
CA ILE A 21 -3.98 14.91 6.77
C ILE A 21 -4.19 14.71 8.27
N LEU A 22 -5.15 13.85 8.65
CA LEU A 22 -5.41 13.52 10.06
C LEU A 22 -4.19 12.85 10.72
N GLY A 23 -3.54 11.93 10.01
CA GLY A 23 -2.29 11.29 10.43
C GLY A 23 -1.20 12.32 10.66
N ALA A 24 -0.94 13.21 9.70
CA ALA A 24 0.06 14.26 9.82
C ALA A 24 -0.18 15.19 11.01
N LEU A 25 -1.44 15.57 11.26
CA LEU A 25 -1.83 16.34 12.44
C LEU A 25 -1.56 15.56 13.73
N ALA A 26 -1.91 14.28 13.80
CA ALA A 26 -1.68 13.44 14.97
C ALA A 26 -0.18 13.23 15.27
N VAL A 27 0.65 13.06 14.24
CA VAL A 27 2.11 12.92 14.38
C VAL A 27 2.74 14.17 15.02
N SER A 28 2.21 15.36 14.72
CA SER A 28 2.74 16.61 15.28
C SER A 28 2.65 16.68 16.81
N ILE A 29 1.69 15.97 17.40
CA ILE A 29 1.40 15.95 18.84
C ILE A 29 2.15 14.79 19.54
N PHE A 30 2.26 13.63 18.89
CA PHE A 30 2.76 12.39 19.52
C PHE A 30 4.01 11.80 18.86
N LYS A 31 5.11 12.56 18.82
CA LYS A 31 6.37 12.12 18.19
C LYS A 31 6.98 10.86 18.83
N SER A 32 6.85 10.66 20.14
CA SER A 32 7.45 9.49 20.81
C SER A 32 6.71 8.17 20.54
N ILE A 33 5.40 8.21 20.25
CA ILE A 33 4.63 6.99 19.94
C ILE A 33 4.63 6.66 18.44
N LEU A 34 5.05 7.62 17.62
CA LEU A 34 5.17 7.47 16.17
C LEU A 34 5.93 6.21 15.71
N PRO A 35 7.13 5.87 16.25
CA PRO A 35 7.84 4.67 15.80
C PRO A 35 7.06 3.38 16.08
N PHE A 36 6.31 3.32 17.18
CA PHE A 36 5.45 2.17 17.48
C PHE A 36 4.25 2.11 16.52
N ALA A 37 3.63 3.25 16.23
CA ALA A 37 2.53 3.34 15.27
C ALA A 37 2.98 2.99 13.83
N LEU A 38 4.15 3.47 13.40
CA LEU A 38 4.74 3.13 12.10
C LEU A 38 5.09 1.65 12.02
N SER A 39 5.66 1.07 13.08
CA SER A 39 5.92 -0.37 13.13
C SER A 39 4.64 -1.20 13.03
N PHE A 40 3.56 -0.75 13.67
CA PHE A 40 2.25 -1.40 13.58
C PHE A 40 1.67 -1.29 12.17
N ALA A 41 1.73 -0.10 11.56
CA ALA A 41 1.27 0.12 10.19
C ALA A 41 2.06 -0.73 9.17
N ALA A 42 3.38 -0.83 9.32
CA ALA A 42 4.21 -1.69 8.49
C ALA A 42 3.80 -3.17 8.60
N GLY A 43 3.53 -3.64 9.83
CA GLY A 43 3.04 -5.01 10.05
C GLY A 43 1.68 -5.28 9.41
N ALA A 44 0.74 -4.32 9.52
CA ALA A 44 -0.58 -4.43 8.90
C ALA A 44 -0.50 -4.52 7.36
N MET A 45 0.37 -3.72 6.75
CA MET A 45 0.58 -3.77 5.28
C MET A 45 1.20 -5.11 4.84
N ILE A 46 2.15 -5.67 5.60
CA ILE A 46 2.72 -6.98 5.30
C ILE A 46 1.64 -8.08 5.37
N PHE A 47 0.78 -8.05 6.40
CA PHE A 47 -0.31 -9.02 6.55
C PHE A 47 -1.28 -9.00 5.36
N VAL A 48 -1.77 -7.81 4.98
CA VAL A 48 -2.70 -7.63 3.84
C VAL A 48 -2.06 -8.11 2.54
N VAL A 49 -0.77 -7.82 2.32
CA VAL A 49 -0.06 -8.28 1.12
C VAL A 49 -0.01 -9.81 1.05
N ILE A 50 0.31 -10.48 2.15
CA ILE A 50 0.48 -11.94 2.18
C ILE A 50 -0.85 -12.67 2.09
N GLU A 51 -1.86 -12.22 2.83
CA GLU A 51 -3.14 -12.93 2.97
C GLU A 51 -4.15 -12.58 1.86
N GLU A 52 -4.10 -11.37 1.33
CA GLU A 52 -5.09 -10.90 0.34
C GLU A 52 -4.45 -10.71 -1.04
N LEU A 53 -3.43 -9.84 -1.14
CA LEU A 53 -2.90 -9.43 -2.45
C LEU A 53 -2.18 -10.55 -3.20
N ILE A 54 -1.32 -11.33 -2.54
CA ILE A 54 -0.62 -12.45 -3.20
C ILE A 54 -1.63 -13.50 -3.68
N PRO A 55 -2.56 -14.03 -2.86
CA PRO A 55 -3.55 -15.00 -3.31
C PRO A 55 -4.44 -14.48 -4.45
N GLU A 56 -4.89 -13.22 -4.37
CA GLU A 56 -5.72 -12.61 -5.41
C GLU A 56 -4.96 -12.44 -6.72
N SER A 57 -3.68 -12.04 -6.67
CA SER A 57 -2.82 -11.92 -7.85
C SER A 57 -2.58 -13.26 -8.56
N GLN A 58 -2.49 -14.36 -7.80
CA GLN A 58 -2.28 -15.71 -8.32
C GLN A 58 -3.58 -16.40 -8.76
N SER A 59 -4.75 -15.94 -8.27
CA SER A 59 -6.07 -16.51 -8.55
C SER A 59 -6.44 -16.48 -10.04
N SER A 60 -5.89 -15.54 -10.81
CA SER A 60 -6.13 -15.40 -12.25
C SER A 60 -5.38 -16.43 -13.13
N GLY A 61 -4.69 -17.41 -12.53
CA GLY A 61 -4.09 -18.55 -13.23
C GLY A 61 -2.73 -18.28 -13.90
N ASN A 62 -2.17 -17.07 -13.74
CA ASN A 62 -0.92 -16.66 -14.37
C ASN A 62 0.15 -16.31 -13.32
N THR A 63 0.54 -17.33 -12.57
CA THR A 63 1.41 -17.22 -11.38
C THR A 63 2.78 -16.63 -11.69
N ASP A 64 3.33 -16.92 -12.87
CA ASP A 64 4.66 -16.48 -13.26
C ASP A 64 4.70 -14.99 -13.56
N ILE A 65 3.71 -14.49 -14.32
CA ILE A 65 3.63 -13.06 -14.68
C ILE A 65 3.35 -12.21 -13.45
N SER A 66 2.47 -12.66 -12.57
CA SER A 66 2.19 -11.98 -11.30
C SER A 66 3.44 -11.90 -10.43
N THR A 67 4.18 -13.01 -10.26
CA THR A 67 5.44 -13.02 -9.49
C THR A 67 6.50 -12.10 -10.09
N ILE A 68 6.68 -12.13 -11.42
CA ILE A 68 7.62 -11.24 -12.13
C ILE A 68 7.23 -9.77 -11.91
N SER A 69 5.94 -9.44 -12.02
CA SER A 69 5.45 -8.07 -11.82
C SER A 69 5.63 -7.59 -10.38
N ALA A 70 5.46 -8.47 -9.39
CA ALA A 70 5.70 -8.17 -7.98
C ALA A 70 7.19 -7.90 -7.70
N ILE A 71 8.09 -8.73 -8.24
CA ILE A 71 9.54 -8.53 -8.13
C ILE A 71 9.94 -7.20 -8.79
N LEU A 72 9.41 -6.92 -9.98
CA LEU A 72 9.71 -5.69 -10.71
C LEU A 72 9.23 -4.45 -9.94
N GLY A 73 8.02 -4.49 -9.38
CA GLY A 73 7.49 -3.43 -8.52
C GLY A 73 8.33 -3.20 -7.27
N PHE A 74 8.78 -4.28 -6.62
CA PHE A 74 9.66 -4.21 -5.45
C PHE A 74 11.02 -3.57 -5.80
N VAL A 75 11.61 -3.95 -6.94
CA VAL A 75 12.87 -3.35 -7.43
C VAL A 75 12.69 -1.87 -7.74
N ILE A 76 11.59 -1.47 -8.39
CA ILE A 76 11.29 -0.06 -8.66
C ILE A 76 11.17 0.71 -7.34
N MET A 77 10.43 0.19 -6.36
CA MET A 77 10.28 0.85 -5.05
C MET A 77 11.62 1.03 -4.35
N MET A 78 12.47 0.00 -4.33
CA MET A 78 13.83 0.08 -3.77
C MET A 78 14.70 1.10 -4.49
N LEU A 79 14.64 1.16 -5.82
CA LEU A 79 15.36 2.16 -6.61
C LEU A 79 14.89 3.58 -6.31
N LEU A 80 13.58 3.78 -6.18
CA LEU A 80 13.00 5.07 -5.82
C LEU A 80 13.44 5.49 -4.40
N ASP A 81 13.38 4.58 -3.42
CA ASP A 81 13.84 4.84 -2.05
C ASP A 81 15.32 5.26 -2.02
N ILE A 82 16.20 4.49 -2.67
CA ILE A 82 17.64 4.81 -2.74
C ILE A 82 17.90 6.14 -3.49
N SER A 83 17.06 6.50 -4.46
CA SER A 83 17.25 7.73 -5.23
C SER A 83 16.76 8.98 -4.50
N PHE A 84 15.79 8.85 -3.59
CA PHE A 84 15.18 9.96 -2.84
C PHE A 84 15.60 10.02 -1.36
N SER A 85 16.33 9.02 -0.87
CA SER A 85 16.99 8.95 0.45
C SER A 85 18.35 9.64 0.41
#